data_AF-A0AA38L629-F1
#
_entry.id   AF-A0AA38L629-F1
#
_cell.length_a   1.000
_cell.length_b   1.000
_cell.length_c   1.000
_cell.angle_alpha   90.00
_cell.angle_beta   90.00
_cell.angle_gamma   90.00
#
_symmetry.space_group_name_H-M   'P 1'
#
loop_
_entity.id
_entity.type
_entity.pdbx_description
1 polymer ?
#
loop_
_entity_poly.entity_id
_entity_poly.type
_entity_poly.pdbx_seq_one_letter_code
_entity_poly.pdbx_strand_id
1 'polypeptide(L)'
;MAMAHVNSNNCHSRGLRRLMKSCWTPPYPCTEPRSRENQENREEQEEEEEETLEMSFLSSLPDDVFAECLARLPRSSLQASMAVCQRWHRLLKSDDYYNLRKKTGKLENMLYVFGGAGSGLASAVYSRNSNSWKAGLLFSARAINVSGNGWLLDYHTCHNSLLYAQPAVLGNKIFILGAIPGPNCSSLNCTLVYDTWTKSLIRRAPMMCTRKKFACCAISGRIYVAGGSLRRDSTREAIVYAEEYVPELDLWRPISNMPRKRYGCLGASVDGIFYVIGGLKFGRKNRFSVQPYAYVSSMDSYDPKTDTWLKTKPLPMGGCVIACAVMGSYIYMLCSHAVELSLWKYDARKDSYGRIKSPPIPSPLRMDNVLKFCCVTVGTYVYIVQVGGSIDDLLRRSGRCARGLKEGLVLIYDTKLQEWGRGPDLPYVKNGAACAVVKC
;
A
#
# COMPACT_ATOMS: atom_id res chain seq x y z
N MET A 1 -6.82 70.96 33.51
CA MET A 1 -7.94 70.48 34.35
C MET A 1 -7.85 68.97 34.40
N ALA A 2 -7.55 68.26 35.49
CA ALA A 2 -7.22 68.60 36.87
C ALA A 2 -6.38 67.45 37.46
N MET A 3 -5.56 67.78 38.47
CA MET A 3 -4.77 66.90 39.35
C MET A 3 -5.71 66.01 40.24
N ALA A 4 -5.32 64.93 40.92
CA ALA A 4 -4.28 64.76 41.96
C ALA A 4 -4.01 63.26 42.28
N HIS A 5 -2.75 62.81 42.48
CA HIS A 5 -2.07 62.40 43.74
C HIS A 5 -2.89 61.54 44.73
N VAL A 6 -2.41 60.41 45.28
CA VAL A 6 -1.32 60.26 46.29
C VAL A 6 -0.67 58.84 46.31
N ASN A 7 0.61 58.82 46.73
CA ASN A 7 1.61 57.75 46.91
C ASN A 7 1.29 56.61 47.93
N SER A 8 1.90 55.42 47.78
CA SER A 8 3.12 55.03 48.53
C SER A 8 3.58 53.56 48.37
N ASN A 9 4.89 53.41 48.14
CA ASN A 9 5.84 52.38 48.61
C ASN A 9 5.86 50.94 48.05
N ASN A 10 6.57 50.79 46.93
CA ASN A 10 7.88 50.09 46.77
C ASN A 10 8.22 48.84 47.63
N CYS A 11 8.48 47.68 46.99
CA CYS A 11 9.83 47.06 46.89
C CYS A 11 9.81 45.61 46.33
N HIS A 12 10.36 45.48 45.12
CA HIS A 12 11.22 44.42 44.55
C HIS A 12 11.15 42.93 44.97
N SER A 13 10.72 42.12 43.98
CA SER A 13 11.56 41.17 43.21
C SER A 13 11.68 39.69 43.63
N ARG A 14 11.56 38.85 42.58
CA ARG A 14 12.07 37.46 42.37
C ARG A 14 11.40 36.39 43.26
N GLY A 15 10.67 35.40 42.75
CA GLY A 15 11.00 34.47 41.67
C GLY A 15 11.23 33.09 42.29
N LEU A 16 10.24 32.20 42.26
CA LEU A 16 10.35 30.85 42.85
C LEU A 16 10.00 29.78 41.82
N ARG A 17 11.04 29.07 41.36
CA ARG A 17 10.98 27.72 40.82
C ARG A 17 11.67 26.78 41.81
N ARG A 18 11.13 25.54 41.84
CA ARG A 18 11.73 24.25 42.24
C ARG A 18 11.77 23.87 43.73
N LEU A 19 11.09 22.74 43.99
CA LEU A 19 11.56 21.51 44.65
C LEU A 19 12.46 21.67 45.88
N MET A 20 11.99 21.20 47.03
CA MET A 20 12.51 19.98 47.66
C MET A 20 11.60 19.53 48.80
N LYS A 21 11.28 18.23 48.80
CA LYS A 21 10.85 17.48 49.99
C LYS A 21 12.03 17.48 50.96
N SER A 22 11.85 17.96 52.18
CA SER A 22 12.72 17.58 53.29
C SER A 22 12.13 17.96 54.65
N CYS A 23 12.21 17.00 55.58
CA CYS A 23 12.31 17.16 57.03
C CYS A 23 11.04 17.54 57.80
N TRP A 24 10.29 16.52 58.21
CA TRP A 24 9.63 16.52 59.52
C TRP A 24 10.08 15.26 60.29
N THR A 25 10.99 15.47 61.24
CA THR A 25 11.34 14.49 62.29
C THR A 25 10.34 14.63 63.44
N PRO A 26 9.68 13.54 63.91
CA PRO A 26 8.98 13.56 65.18
C PRO A 26 9.96 13.26 66.34
N PRO A 27 9.63 13.67 67.58
CA PRO A 27 10.53 13.58 68.73
C PRO A 27 10.64 12.16 69.27
N TYR A 28 11.86 11.77 69.66
CA TYR A 28 12.16 10.52 70.36
C TYR A 28 11.37 10.37 71.66
N PRO A 29 10.99 9.13 72.00
CA PRO A 29 11.20 8.60 73.34
C PRO A 29 12.16 7.40 73.32
N CYS A 30 13.09 7.38 74.26
CA CYS A 30 13.99 6.24 74.50
C CYS A 30 13.24 5.12 75.25
N THR A 31 13.25 3.89 74.71
CA THR A 31 13.16 2.66 75.50
C THR A 31 13.70 1.43 74.72
N GLU A 32 14.79 0.87 75.26
CA GLU A 32 15.30 -0.51 75.28
C GLU A 32 15.51 -1.36 73.99
N PRO A 33 16.60 -2.16 73.92
CA PRO A 33 16.94 -2.95 72.75
C PRO A 33 16.10 -4.24 72.69
N ARG A 34 15.25 -4.36 71.66
CA ARG A 34 14.72 -5.66 71.21
C ARG A 34 15.51 -6.15 70.01
N SER A 35 15.82 -7.44 70.05
CA SER A 35 16.57 -8.27 69.11
C SER A 35 16.39 -7.92 67.62
N ARG A 36 17.51 -7.61 66.95
CA ARG A 36 17.62 -7.22 65.53
C ARG A 36 17.34 -8.32 64.49
N GLU A 37 17.15 -9.57 64.87
CA GLU A 37 17.06 -10.67 63.89
C GLU A 37 15.65 -10.94 63.30
N ASN A 38 14.60 -10.28 63.81
CA ASN A 38 13.21 -10.48 63.34
C ASN A 38 12.63 -9.31 62.53
N GLN A 39 13.39 -8.23 62.35
CA GLN A 39 12.93 -7.05 61.59
C GLN A 39 13.48 -7.02 60.16
N GLU A 40 14.74 -7.44 59.96
CA GLU A 40 15.33 -7.57 58.61
C GLU A 40 14.60 -8.64 57.77
N ASN A 41 14.23 -9.79 58.36
CA ASN A 41 13.46 -10.81 57.64
C ASN A 41 12.02 -10.39 57.30
N ARG A 42 11.46 -9.39 57.99
CA ARG A 42 10.09 -8.92 57.75
C ARG A 42 10.06 -7.78 56.73
N GLU A 43 11.07 -6.92 56.75
CA GLU A 43 11.26 -5.87 55.75
C GLU A 43 11.72 -6.46 54.41
N GLU A 44 12.58 -7.49 54.39
CA GLU A 44 12.93 -8.23 53.16
C GLU A 44 11.74 -9.05 52.61
N GLN A 45 10.90 -9.64 53.48
CA GLN A 45 9.68 -10.34 53.04
C GLN A 45 8.56 -9.39 52.59
N GLU A 46 8.41 -8.22 53.22
CA GLU A 46 7.45 -7.19 52.80
C GLU A 46 7.92 -6.46 51.53
N GLU A 47 9.24 -6.27 51.32
CA GLU A 47 9.79 -5.76 50.04
C GLU A 47 9.70 -6.81 48.91
N GLU A 48 9.91 -8.10 49.18
CA GLU A 48 9.66 -9.19 48.20
C GLU A 48 8.16 -9.40 47.91
N GLU A 49 7.27 -9.22 48.90
CA GLU A 49 5.81 -9.29 48.72
C GLU A 49 5.26 -8.04 48.00
N GLU A 50 5.83 -6.84 48.20
CA GLU A 50 5.45 -5.63 47.45
C GLU A 50 6.02 -5.61 46.03
N GLU A 51 7.25 -6.10 45.79
CA GLU A 51 7.81 -6.22 44.42
C GLU A 51 7.05 -7.24 43.55
N THR A 52 6.43 -8.24 44.16
CA THR A 52 5.61 -9.24 43.43
C THR A 52 4.21 -8.73 43.06
N LEU A 53 3.73 -7.65 43.67
CA LEU A 53 2.38 -7.11 43.46
C LEU A 53 2.24 -6.10 42.31
N GLU A 54 3.34 -5.60 41.73
CA GLU A 54 3.30 -4.69 40.56
C GLU A 54 3.63 -5.34 39.21
N MET A 55 3.65 -6.67 39.12
CA MET A 55 3.64 -7.33 37.82
C MET A 55 2.26 -7.18 37.18
N SER A 56 2.15 -6.29 36.19
CA SER A 56 0.93 -6.15 35.39
C SER A 56 0.44 -7.54 34.94
N PHE A 57 -0.83 -7.87 35.19
CA PHE A 57 -1.41 -9.21 34.92
C PHE A 57 -1.10 -9.71 33.49
N LEU A 58 -0.95 -8.79 32.53
CA LEU A 58 -0.61 -9.07 31.14
C LEU A 58 0.86 -9.42 30.87
N SER A 59 1.82 -8.93 31.67
CA SER A 59 3.23 -9.27 31.50
C SER A 59 3.58 -10.66 32.03
N SER A 60 2.77 -11.18 32.97
CA SER A 60 2.91 -12.53 33.55
C SER A 60 2.43 -13.67 32.65
N LEU A 61 1.70 -13.35 31.57
CA LEU A 61 1.14 -14.37 30.68
C LEU A 61 2.24 -15.10 29.87
N PRO A 62 2.08 -16.43 29.69
CA PRO A 62 2.86 -17.18 28.71
C PRO A 62 2.80 -16.55 27.30
N ASP A 63 3.90 -16.63 26.56
CA ASP A 63 4.06 -15.95 25.25
C ASP A 63 2.98 -16.34 24.23
N ASP A 64 2.55 -17.60 24.24
CA ASP A 64 1.52 -18.15 23.36
C ASP A 64 0.12 -17.59 23.67
N VAL A 65 -0.27 -17.58 24.94
CA VAL A 65 -1.55 -17.00 25.40
C VAL A 65 -1.56 -15.49 25.14
N PHE A 66 -0.44 -14.84 25.42
CA PHE A 66 -0.25 -13.42 25.17
C PHE A 66 -0.40 -13.07 23.68
N ALA A 67 0.26 -13.81 22.79
CA ALA A 67 0.17 -13.60 21.36
C ALA A 67 -1.26 -13.83 20.82
N GLU A 68 -1.93 -14.87 21.33
CA GLU A 68 -3.31 -15.21 20.97
C GLU A 68 -4.31 -14.12 21.42
N CYS A 69 -4.11 -13.54 22.61
CA CYS A 69 -4.87 -12.39 23.08
C CYS A 69 -4.67 -11.17 22.14
N LEU A 70 -3.42 -10.85 21.78
CA LEU A 70 -3.14 -9.76 20.86
C LEU A 70 -3.68 -10.03 19.44
N ALA A 71 -3.73 -11.28 19.00
CA ALA A 71 -4.25 -11.64 17.66
C ALA A 71 -5.74 -11.31 17.50
N ARG A 72 -6.47 -11.22 18.61
CA ARG A 72 -7.90 -10.86 18.64
C ARG A 72 -8.17 -9.36 18.60
N LEU A 73 -7.14 -8.53 18.80
CA LEU A 73 -7.30 -7.09 18.75
C LEU A 73 -7.80 -6.63 17.36
N PRO A 74 -8.74 -5.68 17.30
CA PRO A 74 -9.18 -5.12 16.04
C PRO A 74 -8.04 -4.35 15.36
N ARG A 75 -8.04 -4.34 14.03
CA ARG A 75 -7.00 -3.65 13.24
C ARG A 75 -6.83 -2.17 13.63
N SER A 76 -7.92 -1.52 14.03
CA SER A 76 -7.94 -0.12 14.44
C SER A 76 -7.12 0.17 15.70
N SER A 77 -6.98 -0.80 16.61
CA SER A 77 -6.23 -0.62 17.86
C SER A 77 -4.76 -0.98 17.74
N LEU A 78 -4.35 -1.73 16.71
CA LEU A 78 -2.97 -2.23 16.56
C LEU A 78 -1.90 -1.15 16.69
N GLN A 79 -2.13 0.02 16.08
CA GLN A 79 -1.18 1.13 16.15
C GLN A 79 -1.02 1.66 17.58
N ALA A 80 -2.11 1.78 18.35
CA ALA A 80 -2.06 2.20 19.74
C ALA A 80 -1.46 1.12 20.64
N SER A 81 -1.77 -0.15 20.36
CA SER A 81 -1.24 -1.31 21.10
C SER A 81 0.29 -1.43 20.98
N MET A 82 0.89 -0.99 19.87
CA MET A 82 2.35 -0.94 19.73
C MET A 82 3.04 0.06 20.66
N ALA A 83 2.30 1.01 21.27
CA ALA A 83 2.84 2.00 22.20
C ALA A 83 2.81 1.54 23.67
N VAL A 84 2.17 0.39 23.96
CA VAL A 84 2.00 -0.10 25.34
C VAL A 84 3.35 -0.50 25.96
N CYS A 85 4.10 -1.39 25.30
CA CYS A 85 5.46 -1.74 25.72
C CYS A 85 6.29 -2.35 24.58
N GLN A 86 7.60 -2.51 24.79
CA GLN A 86 8.53 -3.03 23.78
C GLN A 86 8.24 -4.49 23.38
N ARG A 87 7.69 -5.31 24.28
CA ARG A 87 7.28 -6.70 23.97
C ARG A 87 6.14 -6.72 22.96
N TRP A 88 5.11 -5.89 23.16
CA TRP A 88 3.99 -5.74 22.23
C TRP A 88 4.47 -5.19 20.89
N HIS A 89 5.33 -4.16 20.92
CA HIS A 89 5.89 -3.56 19.73
C HIS A 89 6.64 -4.57 18.85
N ARG A 90 7.51 -5.39 19.46
CA ARG A 90 8.29 -6.42 18.77
C ARG A 90 7.39 -7.50 18.18
N LEU A 91 6.44 -8.02 18.96
CA LEU A 91 5.54 -9.07 18.50
C LEU A 91 4.62 -8.58 17.37
N LEU A 92 3.97 -7.41 17.51
CA LEU A 92 3.06 -6.88 16.50
C LEU A 92 3.76 -6.53 15.17
N LYS A 93 5.08 -6.34 15.18
CA LYS A 93 5.90 -6.14 13.97
C LYS A 93 6.42 -7.44 13.36
N SER A 94 6.40 -8.55 14.10
CA SER A 94 6.91 -9.84 13.66
C SER A 94 6.02 -10.49 12.60
N ASP A 95 6.62 -11.32 11.74
CA ASP A 95 5.87 -12.14 10.79
C ASP A 95 5.05 -13.24 11.51
N ASP A 96 5.47 -13.66 12.70
CA ASP A 96 4.75 -14.65 13.52
C ASP A 96 3.36 -14.16 13.90
N TYR A 97 3.22 -12.88 14.26
CA TYR A 97 1.92 -12.29 14.56
C TYR A 97 1.00 -12.27 13.33
N TYR A 98 1.55 -12.00 12.14
CA TYR A 98 0.82 -12.11 10.87
C TYR A 98 0.36 -13.53 10.59
N ASN A 99 1.25 -14.50 10.76
CA ASN A 99 0.94 -15.91 10.58
C ASN A 99 -0.10 -16.40 11.60
N LEU A 100 -0.05 -15.91 12.85
CA LEU A 100 -1.03 -16.22 13.89
C LEU A 100 -2.42 -15.69 13.54
N ARG A 101 -2.53 -14.41 13.15
CA ARG A 101 -3.82 -13.84 12.67
C ARG A 101 -4.34 -14.55 11.43
N LYS A 102 -3.44 -14.97 10.54
CA LYS A 102 -3.79 -15.76 9.36
C LYS A 102 -4.38 -17.12 9.75
N LYS A 103 -3.74 -17.82 10.69
CA LYS A 103 -4.17 -19.14 11.19
C LYS A 103 -5.51 -19.08 11.93
N THR A 104 -5.70 -18.04 12.73
CA THR A 104 -6.93 -17.81 13.52
C THR A 104 -8.06 -17.15 12.72
N GLY A 105 -7.87 -16.89 11.42
CA GLY A 105 -8.88 -16.30 10.56
C GLY A 105 -9.23 -14.84 10.89
N LYS A 106 -8.32 -14.11 11.55
CA LYS A 106 -8.52 -12.72 12.00
C LYS A 106 -8.02 -11.65 11.02
N LEU A 107 -7.62 -12.06 9.81
CA LEU A 107 -7.21 -11.14 8.75
C LEU A 107 -8.39 -10.79 7.84
N GLU A 108 -8.50 -9.51 7.50
CA GLU A 108 -9.54 -8.99 6.61
C GLU A 108 -8.92 -8.56 5.29
N ASN A 109 -9.65 -8.75 4.18
CA ASN A 109 -9.23 -8.20 2.89
C ASN A 109 -9.65 -6.74 2.81
N MET A 110 -8.66 -5.87 2.65
CA MET A 110 -8.83 -4.43 2.57
C MET A 110 -8.38 -3.94 1.20
N LEU A 111 -9.26 -3.22 0.51
CA LEU A 111 -8.93 -2.59 -0.76
C LEU A 111 -8.38 -1.19 -0.51
N TYR A 112 -7.09 -1.01 -0.79
CA TYR A 112 -6.41 0.27 -0.77
C TYR A 112 -6.40 0.87 -2.16
N VAL A 113 -6.86 2.11 -2.27
CA VAL A 113 -6.64 2.98 -3.44
C VAL A 113 -5.76 4.11 -2.97
N PHE A 114 -4.60 4.30 -3.58
CA PHE A 114 -3.66 5.34 -3.16
C PHE A 114 -3.12 6.11 -4.35
N GLY A 115 -2.83 7.39 -4.14
CA GLY A 115 -2.34 8.27 -5.18
C GLY A 115 -1.82 9.60 -4.63
N GLY A 116 -1.15 10.36 -5.48
CA GLY A 116 -0.55 11.65 -5.12
C GLY A 116 -1.61 12.67 -4.67
N ALA A 117 -1.33 13.42 -3.60
CA ALA A 117 -2.12 14.54 -3.11
C ALA A 117 -1.24 15.79 -3.06
N GLY A 118 -1.82 16.98 -3.16
CA GLY A 118 -1.05 18.23 -3.03
C GLY A 118 -0.21 18.32 -1.74
N SER A 119 -0.60 17.61 -0.68
CA SER A 119 0.10 17.56 0.61
C SER A 119 0.80 16.23 0.93
N GLY A 120 0.88 15.27 0.00
CA GLY A 120 1.56 13.99 0.23
C GLY A 120 0.92 12.78 -0.48
N LEU A 121 0.80 11.65 0.20
CA LEU A 121 0.18 10.43 -0.32
C LEU A 121 -1.20 10.25 0.32
N ALA A 122 -2.26 10.30 -0.48
CA ALA A 122 -3.61 10.02 -0.01
C ALA A 122 -3.99 8.57 -0.28
N SER A 123 -4.84 8.02 0.58
CA SER A 123 -5.52 6.76 0.34
C SER A 123 -7.01 6.82 0.62
N ALA A 124 -7.74 5.94 -0.02
CA ALA A 124 -9.05 5.50 0.38
C ALA A 124 -8.96 3.99 0.63
N VAL A 125 -9.45 3.56 1.79
CA VAL A 125 -9.49 2.15 2.17
C VAL A 125 -10.94 1.71 2.24
N TYR A 126 -11.32 0.74 1.40
CA TYR A 126 -12.64 0.15 1.43
C TYR A 126 -12.65 -1.05 2.36
N SER A 127 -13.59 -1.06 3.31
CA SER A 127 -13.91 -2.22 4.14
C SER A 127 -15.25 -2.78 3.68
N ARG A 128 -15.27 -4.09 3.41
CA ARG A 128 -16.49 -4.78 2.98
C ARG A 128 -17.53 -4.83 4.10
N ASN A 129 -17.09 -5.01 5.34
CA ASN A 129 -17.97 -5.15 6.51
C ASN A 129 -18.81 -3.89 6.75
N SER A 130 -18.20 -2.70 6.58
CA SER A 130 -18.91 -1.42 6.72
C SER A 130 -19.48 -0.89 5.40
N ASN A 131 -19.25 -1.61 4.29
CA ASN A 131 -19.56 -1.19 2.92
C ASN A 131 -19.26 0.30 2.65
N SER A 132 -18.11 0.78 3.13
CA SER A 132 -17.78 2.20 3.09
C SER A 132 -16.30 2.46 2.90
N TRP A 133 -15.99 3.62 2.32
CA TRP A 133 -14.63 4.11 2.13
C TRP A 133 -14.20 4.93 3.34
N LYS A 134 -12.99 4.66 3.84
CA LYS A 134 -12.29 5.53 4.77
C LYS A 134 -11.15 6.23 4.03
N ALA A 135 -11.35 7.51 3.74
CA ALA A 135 -10.35 8.35 3.10
C ALA A 135 -9.44 9.00 4.15
N GLY A 136 -8.16 9.12 3.82
CA GLY A 136 -7.19 9.82 4.66
C GLY A 136 -5.85 10.02 3.95
N LEU A 137 -4.99 10.81 4.57
CA LEU A 137 -3.59 10.88 4.16
C LEU A 137 -2.85 9.67 4.73
N LEU A 138 -2.23 8.87 3.85
CA LEU A 138 -1.23 7.87 4.27
C LEU A 138 0.01 8.57 4.79
N PHE A 139 0.36 9.70 4.17
CA PHE A 139 1.56 10.44 4.50
C PHE A 139 1.43 11.92 4.15
N SER A 140 1.95 12.79 5.04
CA SER A 140 2.08 14.22 4.79
C SER A 140 3.52 14.55 4.42
N ALA A 141 3.69 15.35 3.37
CA ALA A 141 4.93 15.94 2.87
C ALA A 141 5.89 16.46 3.95
N ARG A 142 5.34 17.03 5.05
CA ARG A 142 6.09 17.66 6.14
C ARG A 142 6.63 16.68 7.20
N ALA A 143 6.19 15.42 7.20
CA ALA A 143 6.45 14.47 8.29
C ALA A 143 7.70 13.59 8.10
N ILE A 144 8.60 13.94 7.17
CA ILE A 144 9.82 13.18 6.95
C ILE A 144 10.86 13.63 7.97
N ASN A 145 10.93 12.92 9.10
CA ASN A 145 12.17 12.79 9.84
C ASN A 145 12.52 11.29 9.83
N VAL A 146 13.25 10.87 8.80
CA VAL A 146 13.83 9.52 8.74
C VAL A 146 15.33 9.71 8.93
N SER A 147 15.82 9.13 10.02
CA SER A 147 17.22 9.12 10.44
C SER A 147 18.16 8.90 9.25
N GLY A 148 18.96 9.93 8.94
CA GLY A 148 20.20 9.81 8.19
C GLY A 148 20.29 10.60 6.89
N ASN A 149 19.18 10.87 6.19
CA ASN A 149 19.18 11.71 4.98
C ASN A 149 17.76 12.26 4.75
N GLY A 150 17.46 13.39 5.39
CA GLY A 150 16.14 14.02 5.35
C GLY A 150 15.70 14.38 3.94
N TRP A 151 14.49 13.96 3.56
CA TRP A 151 13.83 14.42 2.34
C TRP A 151 12.64 15.27 2.75
N LEU A 152 12.36 16.37 2.05
CA LEU A 152 11.03 17.01 2.10
C LEU A 152 10.31 16.63 0.81
N LEU A 153 9.14 16.00 0.92
CA LEU A 153 8.26 15.79 -0.22
C LEU A 153 7.63 17.16 -0.49
N ASP A 154 8.25 18.03 -1.29
CA ASP A 154 7.69 19.37 -1.46
C ASP A 154 6.34 19.35 -2.22
N TYR A 155 5.49 20.30 -1.83
CA TYR A 155 4.08 20.51 -2.21
C TYR A 155 3.82 20.47 -3.72
N HIS A 156 4.80 20.88 -4.54
CA HIS A 156 4.64 21.01 -5.99
C HIS A 156 4.85 19.71 -6.78
N THR A 157 5.45 18.65 -6.21
CA THR A 157 5.83 17.44 -6.99
C THR A 157 4.88 16.26 -6.81
N CYS A 158 4.13 16.22 -5.70
CA CYS A 158 3.31 15.06 -5.31
C CYS A 158 2.21 14.70 -6.33
N HIS A 159 1.76 15.65 -7.16
CA HIS A 159 0.72 15.42 -8.18
C HIS A 159 1.13 14.43 -9.28
N ASN A 160 2.43 14.31 -9.60
CA ASN A 160 2.90 13.40 -10.66
C ASN A 160 3.76 12.24 -10.14
N SER A 161 4.09 12.23 -8.84
CA SER A 161 5.05 11.27 -8.30
C SER A 161 4.62 9.80 -8.35
N LEU A 162 3.32 9.53 -8.47
CA LEU A 162 2.76 8.17 -8.44
C LEU A 162 2.01 7.78 -9.72
N LEU A 163 2.09 8.59 -10.78
CA LEU A 163 1.32 8.39 -12.01
C LEU A 163 1.51 7.01 -12.67
N TYR A 164 2.65 6.36 -12.39
CA TYR A 164 3.02 5.05 -12.92
C TYR A 164 3.35 4.03 -11.83
N ALA A 165 3.01 4.32 -10.58
CA ALA A 165 3.33 3.44 -9.48
C ALA A 165 2.66 2.08 -9.66
N GLN A 166 3.41 1.00 -9.45
CA GLN A 166 2.90 -0.36 -9.46
C GLN A 166 2.90 -0.91 -8.03
N PRO A 167 1.75 -1.33 -7.50
CA PRO A 167 1.68 -2.01 -6.22
C PRO A 167 2.10 -3.48 -6.36
N ALA A 168 2.85 -3.97 -5.38
CA ALA A 168 2.93 -5.38 -5.04
C ALA A 168 2.58 -5.56 -3.57
N VAL A 169 1.98 -6.69 -3.21
CA VAL A 169 1.56 -6.96 -1.83
C VAL A 169 2.29 -8.20 -1.33
N LEU A 170 2.93 -8.08 -0.17
CA LEU A 170 3.55 -9.16 0.57
C LEU A 170 3.08 -9.08 2.02
N GLY A 171 2.32 -10.09 2.46
CA GLY A 171 1.73 -10.11 3.80
C GLY A 171 0.85 -8.88 4.05
N ASN A 172 1.15 -8.15 5.13
CA ASN A 172 0.49 -6.90 5.51
C ASN A 172 1.15 -5.63 4.91
N LYS A 173 2.09 -5.77 3.97
CA LYS A 173 2.87 -4.65 3.42
C LYS A 173 2.54 -4.40 1.94
N ILE A 174 2.46 -3.13 1.56
CA ILE A 174 2.29 -2.68 0.18
C ILE A 174 3.62 -2.11 -0.31
N PHE A 175 4.19 -2.72 -1.33
CA PHE A 175 5.33 -2.23 -2.06
C PHE A 175 4.85 -1.32 -3.19
N ILE A 176 5.30 -0.08 -3.21
CA ILE A 176 4.97 0.94 -4.20
C ILE A 176 6.22 1.16 -5.05
N LEU A 177 6.17 0.68 -6.30
CA LEU A 177 7.31 0.63 -7.21
C LEU A 177 7.20 1.64 -8.34
N GLY A 178 8.32 2.20 -8.78
CA GLY A 178 8.34 3.12 -9.94
C GLY A 178 7.75 4.49 -9.64
N ALA A 179 7.64 4.83 -8.35
CA ALA A 179 7.31 6.17 -7.87
C ALA A 179 8.51 7.12 -8.02
N ILE A 180 8.22 8.41 -8.20
CA ILE A 180 9.22 9.48 -8.13
C ILE A 180 9.39 9.87 -6.66
N PRO A 181 10.58 9.70 -6.05
CA PRO A 181 10.76 9.91 -4.62
C PRO A 181 10.88 11.39 -4.21
N GLY A 182 10.91 12.35 -5.15
CA GLY A 182 10.99 13.78 -4.79
C GLY A 182 11.22 14.73 -5.98
N PRO A 183 11.22 16.07 -5.75
CA PRO A 183 11.30 17.12 -6.77
C PRO A 183 12.52 17.01 -7.69
N ASN A 184 13.67 16.62 -7.13
CA ASN A 184 14.94 16.57 -7.86
C ASN A 184 15.27 15.17 -8.40
N CYS A 185 14.38 14.19 -8.21
CA CYS A 185 14.63 12.82 -8.62
C CYS A 185 13.76 12.47 -9.84
N SER A 186 14.36 12.47 -11.03
CA SER A 186 13.70 12.00 -12.26
C SER A 186 13.68 10.47 -12.38
N SER A 187 14.33 9.78 -11.44
CA SER A 187 14.59 8.34 -11.44
C SER A 187 13.36 7.55 -10.97
N LEU A 188 12.77 6.79 -11.88
CA LEU A 188 11.60 5.91 -11.65
C LEU A 188 12.04 4.52 -11.17
N ASN A 189 13.00 4.46 -10.24
CA ASN A 189 13.49 3.20 -9.66
C ASN A 189 13.24 3.09 -8.15
N CYS A 190 12.42 3.98 -7.57
CA CYS A 190 12.16 3.93 -6.14
C CYS A 190 11.31 2.71 -5.74
N THR A 191 11.66 2.14 -4.59
CA THR A 191 10.92 1.09 -3.87
C THR A 191 10.51 1.67 -2.52
N LEU A 192 9.20 1.88 -2.31
CA LEU A 192 8.65 2.28 -1.02
C LEU A 192 7.82 1.14 -0.44
N VAL A 193 7.85 0.96 0.87
CA VAL A 193 7.08 -0.07 1.57
C VAL A 193 6.20 0.61 2.60
N TYR A 194 4.89 0.48 2.40
CA TYR A 194 3.89 0.91 3.34
C TYR A 194 3.43 -0.27 4.18
N ASP A 195 3.65 -0.20 5.48
CA ASP A 195 3.16 -1.19 6.44
C ASP A 195 1.74 -0.81 6.89
N THR A 196 0.77 -1.70 6.65
CA THR A 196 -0.65 -1.38 6.89
C THR A 196 -1.03 -1.33 8.38
N TRP A 197 -0.20 -1.90 9.26
CA TRP A 197 -0.45 -1.95 10.70
C TRP A 197 0.23 -0.81 11.43
N THR A 198 1.52 -0.59 11.18
CA THR A 198 2.26 0.53 11.79
C THR A 198 1.89 1.87 11.13
N LYS A 199 1.33 1.83 9.92
CA LYS A 199 1.10 2.97 9.03
C LYS A 199 2.39 3.72 8.69
N SER A 200 3.54 3.05 8.76
CA SER A 200 4.83 3.63 8.39
C SER A 200 5.13 3.40 6.92
N LEU A 201 5.74 4.41 6.28
CA LEU A 201 6.27 4.33 4.93
C LEU A 201 7.80 4.35 5.00
N ILE A 202 8.46 3.30 4.53
CA ILE A 202 9.92 3.19 4.52
C ILE A 202 10.44 3.02 3.10
N ARG A 203 11.64 3.53 2.83
CA ARG A 203 12.33 3.30 1.56
C ARG A 203 13.16 2.02 1.64
N ARG A 204 13.19 1.29 0.53
CA ARG A 204 14.02 0.09 0.33
C ARG A 204 14.95 0.27 -0.85
N ALA A 205 15.79 -0.72 -1.11
CA ALA A 205 16.71 -0.69 -2.23
C ALA A 205 15.98 -0.36 -3.54
N PRO A 206 16.52 0.59 -4.32
CA PRO A 206 15.91 0.97 -5.58
C PRO A 206 16.09 -0.15 -6.61
N MET A 207 15.14 -0.25 -7.56
CA MET A 207 15.30 -1.09 -8.75
C MET A 207 16.61 -0.74 -9.48
N MET A 208 17.22 -1.73 -10.12
CA MET A 208 18.46 -1.54 -10.87
C MET A 208 18.21 -0.65 -12.09
N CYS A 209 17.06 -0.83 -12.75
CA CYS A 209 16.63 -0.01 -13.88
C CYS A 209 15.45 0.87 -13.53
N THR A 210 15.53 2.15 -13.93
CA THR A 210 14.37 3.05 -13.93
C THR A 210 13.35 2.59 -14.95
N ARG A 211 12.08 2.51 -14.54
CA ARG A 211 11.03 1.99 -15.40
C ARG A 211 9.69 2.64 -15.13
N LYS A 212 8.93 2.88 -16.19
CA LYS A 212 7.51 3.26 -16.12
C LYS A 212 6.66 2.32 -16.94
N LYS A 213 5.40 2.14 -16.50
CA LYS A 213 4.40 1.30 -17.16
C LYS A 213 4.91 -0.14 -17.42
N PHE A 214 5.45 -0.75 -16.37
CA PHE A 214 6.00 -2.11 -16.35
C PHE A 214 5.02 -3.06 -15.68
N ALA A 215 5.17 -4.36 -15.94
CA ALA A 215 4.44 -5.41 -15.25
C ALA A 215 5.06 -5.67 -13.88
N CYS A 216 4.23 -5.95 -12.87
CA CYS A 216 4.64 -6.21 -11.50
C CYS A 216 3.78 -7.31 -10.89
N CYS A 217 4.37 -8.23 -10.13
CA CYS A 217 3.63 -9.17 -9.30
C CYS A 217 4.44 -9.64 -8.08
N ALA A 218 3.78 -10.29 -7.14
CA ALA A 218 4.42 -10.98 -6.02
C ALA A 218 4.28 -12.50 -6.19
N ILE A 219 5.38 -13.23 -5.96
CA ILE A 219 5.44 -14.70 -6.02
C ILE A 219 6.33 -15.19 -4.88
N SER A 220 5.80 -16.07 -4.03
CA SER A 220 6.56 -16.77 -2.99
C SER A 220 7.46 -15.87 -2.14
N GLY A 221 6.93 -14.75 -1.64
CA GLY A 221 7.67 -13.81 -0.81
C GLY A 221 8.56 -12.81 -1.57
N ARG A 222 8.69 -12.95 -2.90
CA ARG A 222 9.51 -12.08 -3.75
C ARG A 222 8.63 -11.23 -4.65
N ILE A 223 9.19 -10.15 -5.18
CA ILE A 223 8.50 -9.25 -6.12
C ILE A 223 9.23 -9.28 -7.44
N TYR A 224 8.48 -9.39 -8.54
CA TYR A 224 9.03 -9.45 -9.89
C TYR A 224 8.51 -8.28 -10.70
N VAL A 225 9.41 -7.64 -11.45
CA VAL A 225 9.08 -6.56 -12.38
C VAL A 225 9.63 -6.84 -13.75
N ALA A 226 8.88 -6.51 -14.80
CA ALA A 226 9.29 -6.77 -16.18
C ALA A 226 8.83 -5.68 -17.15
N GLY A 227 9.72 -5.29 -18.06
CA GLY A 227 9.42 -4.34 -19.12
C GLY A 227 9.24 -2.91 -18.67
N GLY A 228 8.38 -2.19 -19.38
CA GLY A 228 8.23 -0.74 -19.28
C GLY A 228 9.14 0.00 -20.24
N SER A 229 9.42 1.26 -19.94
CA SER A 229 10.42 2.06 -20.65
C SER A 229 11.38 2.72 -19.69
N LEU A 230 12.63 2.82 -20.13
CA LEU A 230 13.63 3.66 -19.48
C LEU A 230 13.25 5.13 -19.66
N ARG A 231 13.63 5.95 -18.69
CA ARG A 231 13.72 7.40 -18.88
C ARG A 231 15.18 7.75 -19.11
N ARG A 232 15.70 7.40 -20.29
CA ARG A 232 16.99 7.91 -20.79
C ARG A 232 16.67 8.91 -21.89
N ASP A 233 16.82 10.19 -21.55
CA ASP A 233 16.58 11.33 -22.44
C ASP A 233 15.15 11.41 -23.02
N SER A 234 14.96 12.24 -24.05
CA SER A 234 13.69 12.49 -24.73
C SER A 234 13.11 11.24 -25.44
N THR A 235 13.86 10.14 -25.50
CA THR A 235 13.46 8.90 -26.18
C THR A 235 12.76 7.92 -25.22
N ARG A 236 11.54 7.50 -25.56
CA ARG A 236 10.75 6.55 -24.78
C ARG A 236 11.02 5.11 -25.24
N GLU A 237 12.21 4.58 -25.02
CA GLU A 237 12.49 3.21 -25.47
C GLU A 237 11.93 2.16 -24.50
N ALA A 238 11.11 1.23 -25.02
CA ALA A 238 10.65 0.07 -24.27
C ALA A 238 11.79 -0.93 -24.04
N ILE A 239 11.81 -1.59 -22.89
CA ILE A 239 12.88 -2.50 -22.48
C ILE A 239 12.43 -3.96 -22.37
N VAL A 240 13.41 -4.86 -22.43
CA VAL A 240 13.23 -6.31 -22.17
C VAL A 240 13.61 -6.71 -20.74
N TYR A 241 14.21 -5.81 -19.96
CA TYR A 241 14.75 -6.15 -18.65
C TYR A 241 13.67 -6.56 -17.65
N ALA A 242 14.00 -7.57 -16.88
CA ALA A 242 13.21 -8.05 -15.77
C ALA A 242 14.11 -8.19 -14.52
N GLU A 243 13.54 -7.91 -13.36
CA GLU A 243 14.25 -7.93 -12.09
C GLU A 243 13.38 -8.59 -11.01
N GLU A 244 14.02 -9.26 -10.07
CA GLU A 244 13.40 -9.73 -8.83
C GLU A 244 13.90 -8.93 -7.63
N TYR A 245 13.03 -8.70 -6.66
CA TYR A 245 13.38 -8.13 -5.36
C TYR A 245 13.28 -9.19 -4.29
N VAL A 246 14.33 -9.26 -3.47
CA VAL A 246 14.47 -10.20 -2.35
C VAL A 246 14.35 -9.40 -1.05
N PRO A 247 13.18 -9.37 -0.40
CA PRO A 247 12.96 -8.51 0.77
C PRO A 247 13.89 -8.79 1.95
N GLU A 248 14.31 -10.04 2.12
CA GLU A 248 15.18 -10.49 3.21
C GLU A 248 16.58 -9.87 3.10
N LEU A 249 17.03 -9.60 1.87
CA LEU A 249 18.34 -9.06 1.57
C LEU A 249 18.29 -7.57 1.18
N ASP A 250 17.09 -6.98 1.10
CA ASP A 250 16.85 -5.61 0.64
C ASP A 250 17.64 -5.29 -0.64
N LEU A 251 17.48 -6.12 -1.68
CA LEU A 251 18.18 -5.94 -2.96
C LEU A 251 17.35 -6.40 -4.15
N TRP A 252 17.66 -5.82 -5.30
CA TRP A 252 17.16 -6.25 -6.61
C TRP A 252 18.22 -7.07 -7.34
N ARG A 253 17.78 -8.09 -8.07
CA ARG A 253 18.64 -8.93 -8.93
C ARG A 253 18.08 -8.96 -10.35
N PRO A 254 18.93 -9.00 -11.38
CA PRO A 254 18.47 -9.26 -12.73
C PRO A 254 17.97 -10.70 -12.83
N ILE A 255 16.94 -10.91 -13.65
CA ILE A 255 16.48 -12.24 -14.08
C ILE A 255 16.49 -12.29 -15.60
N SER A 256 16.18 -13.45 -16.18
CA SER A 256 16.15 -13.63 -17.63
C SER A 256 15.33 -12.56 -18.34
N ASN A 257 15.88 -12.03 -19.43
CA ASN A 257 15.25 -10.97 -20.22
C ASN A 257 13.97 -11.45 -20.90
N MET A 258 12.95 -10.59 -20.95
CA MET A 258 11.71 -10.85 -21.67
C MET A 258 11.99 -11.18 -23.15
N PRO A 259 11.19 -12.06 -23.77
CA PRO A 259 11.34 -12.39 -25.19
C PRO A 259 11.04 -11.21 -26.12
N ARG A 260 10.40 -10.15 -25.61
CA ARG A 260 10.03 -8.95 -26.39
C ARG A 260 9.86 -7.72 -25.51
N LYS A 261 10.09 -6.54 -26.10
CA LYS A 261 9.85 -5.24 -25.45
C LYS A 261 8.36 -5.00 -25.25
N ARG A 262 7.95 -4.58 -24.04
CA ARG A 262 6.55 -4.27 -23.69
C ARG A 262 6.47 -3.00 -22.86
N TYR A 263 5.55 -2.10 -23.22
CA TYR A 263 5.27 -0.86 -22.47
C TYR A 263 3.78 -0.75 -22.17
N GLY A 264 3.40 -0.40 -20.93
CA GLY A 264 2.00 -0.48 -20.52
C GLY A 264 1.50 -1.91 -20.38
N CYS A 265 2.41 -2.85 -20.11
CA CYS A 265 2.04 -4.23 -19.78
C CYS A 265 1.63 -4.33 -18.31
N LEU A 266 0.87 -5.38 -18.02
CA LEU A 266 0.36 -5.69 -16.69
C LEU A 266 0.99 -6.98 -16.18
N GLY A 267 1.12 -7.09 -14.86
CA GLY A 267 1.64 -8.28 -14.21
C GLY A 267 0.57 -9.04 -13.44
N ALA A 268 0.60 -10.35 -13.52
CA ALA A 268 -0.24 -11.25 -12.73
C ALA A 268 0.58 -12.48 -12.34
N SER A 269 0.29 -13.09 -11.19
CA SER A 269 0.91 -14.35 -10.78
C SER A 269 -0.14 -15.42 -10.50
N VAL A 270 0.05 -16.61 -11.06
CA VAL A 270 -0.81 -17.78 -10.80
C VAL A 270 0.07 -19.01 -10.66
N ASP A 271 -0.16 -19.80 -9.61
CA ASP A 271 0.54 -21.07 -9.35
C ASP A 271 2.08 -20.96 -9.45
N GLY A 272 2.65 -19.82 -9.02
CA GLY A 272 4.09 -19.56 -9.02
C GLY A 272 4.67 -19.01 -10.33
N ILE A 273 3.85 -18.83 -11.37
CA ILE A 273 4.26 -18.31 -12.67
C ILE A 273 3.95 -16.81 -12.77
N PHE A 274 4.89 -16.03 -13.32
CA PHE A 274 4.70 -14.61 -13.61
C PHE A 274 4.19 -14.43 -15.03
N TYR A 275 3.00 -13.86 -15.19
CA TYR A 275 2.39 -13.50 -16.46
C TYR A 275 2.57 -12.01 -16.76
N VAL A 276 3.19 -11.70 -17.89
CA VAL A 276 3.32 -10.35 -18.44
C VAL A 276 2.34 -10.18 -19.59
N ILE A 277 1.30 -9.38 -19.34
CA ILE A 277 0.09 -9.33 -20.14
C ILE A 277 0.04 -8.05 -20.96
N GLY A 278 -0.15 -8.19 -22.27
CA GLY A 278 -0.49 -7.06 -23.14
C GLY A 278 0.60 -5.99 -23.26
N GLY A 279 0.16 -4.73 -23.33
CA GLY A 279 1.01 -3.56 -23.54
C GLY A 279 1.10 -3.15 -25.01
N LEU A 280 2.10 -2.31 -25.30
CA LEU A 280 2.33 -1.70 -26.61
C LEU A 280 3.72 -2.09 -27.14
N LYS A 281 3.77 -2.40 -28.45
CA LYS A 281 5.02 -2.53 -29.21
C LYS A 281 5.55 -1.14 -29.54
N PHE A 282 6.86 -0.97 -29.40
CA PHE A 282 7.57 0.23 -29.81
C PHE A 282 8.29 0.00 -31.13
N GLY A 283 8.21 1.00 -32.01
CA GLY A 283 8.79 0.95 -33.35
C GLY A 283 9.35 2.32 -33.71
N ARG A 284 10.38 2.33 -34.56
CA ARG A 284 10.91 3.57 -35.12
C ARG A 284 9.90 4.13 -36.11
N LYS A 285 9.41 5.34 -35.86
CA LYS A 285 8.62 6.10 -36.85
C LYS A 285 9.52 6.78 -37.87
N ASN A 286 10.71 7.18 -37.44
CA ASN A 286 11.74 7.88 -38.21
C ASN A 286 13.08 7.84 -37.43
N ARG A 287 14.17 8.35 -38.04
CA ARG A 287 15.55 8.25 -37.49
C ARG A 287 15.71 8.79 -36.05
N PHE A 288 14.84 9.71 -35.64
CA PHE A 288 14.92 10.41 -34.36
C PHE A 288 13.82 10.04 -33.35
N SER A 289 12.82 9.22 -33.70
CA SER A 289 11.72 8.92 -32.77
C SER A 289 11.26 7.46 -32.79
N VAL A 290 11.10 6.92 -31.59
CA VAL A 290 10.48 5.62 -31.32
C VAL A 290 9.14 5.88 -30.62
N GLN A 291 8.04 5.40 -31.19
CA GLN A 291 6.71 5.55 -30.62
C GLN A 291 5.99 4.20 -30.48
N PRO A 292 5.00 4.09 -29.58
CA PRO A 292 4.09 2.96 -29.62
C PRO A 292 3.32 2.97 -30.94
N TYR A 293 3.21 1.81 -31.60
CA TYR A 293 2.51 1.69 -32.90
C TYR A 293 1.48 0.56 -32.96
N ALA A 294 1.56 -0.43 -32.08
CA ALA A 294 0.62 -1.55 -32.07
C ALA A 294 0.42 -2.10 -30.65
N TYR A 295 -0.79 -2.57 -30.36
CA TYR A 295 -1.07 -3.33 -29.15
C TYR A 295 -0.42 -4.71 -29.21
N VAL A 296 0.08 -5.17 -28.08
CA VAL A 296 0.60 -6.54 -27.95
C VAL A 296 -0.57 -7.43 -27.55
N SER A 297 -1.10 -8.17 -28.51
CA SER A 297 -2.20 -9.12 -28.27
C SER A 297 -1.66 -10.48 -27.80
N SER A 298 -0.75 -10.47 -26.82
CA SER A 298 -0.18 -11.68 -26.25
C SER A 298 0.23 -11.51 -24.79
N MET A 299 0.45 -12.64 -24.13
CA MET A 299 0.88 -12.79 -22.75
C MET A 299 2.12 -13.69 -22.73
N ASP A 300 3.22 -13.20 -22.16
CA ASP A 300 4.41 -14.02 -21.90
C ASP A 300 4.36 -14.52 -20.45
N SER A 301 4.81 -15.75 -20.21
CA SER A 301 4.86 -16.34 -18.87
C SER A 301 6.30 -16.65 -18.50
N TYR A 302 6.69 -16.43 -17.24
CA TYR A 302 8.03 -16.65 -16.72
C TYR A 302 7.95 -17.57 -15.50
N ASP A 303 8.80 -18.58 -15.47
CA ASP A 303 8.96 -19.49 -14.34
C ASP A 303 10.18 -19.06 -13.50
N PRO A 304 9.97 -18.54 -12.27
CA PRO A 304 11.07 -18.16 -11.38
C PRO A 304 11.92 -19.33 -10.91
N LYS A 305 11.42 -20.58 -10.95
CA LYS A 305 12.19 -21.74 -10.49
C LYS A 305 13.31 -22.11 -11.45
N THR A 306 13.06 -21.94 -12.74
CA THR A 306 14.02 -22.26 -13.80
C THR A 306 14.69 -21.02 -14.39
N ASP A 307 14.26 -19.82 -13.99
CA ASP A 307 14.66 -18.55 -14.59
C ASP A 307 14.47 -18.55 -16.12
N THR A 308 13.32 -19.03 -16.59
CA THR A 308 13.03 -19.10 -18.03
C THR A 308 11.67 -18.52 -18.40
N TRP A 309 11.62 -17.88 -19.56
CA TRP A 309 10.37 -17.50 -20.21
C TRP A 309 9.76 -18.69 -20.95
N LEU A 310 8.54 -19.03 -20.56
CA LEU A 310 7.71 -20.08 -21.15
C LEU A 310 6.98 -19.58 -22.41
N LYS A 311 6.23 -20.49 -23.05
CA LYS A 311 5.48 -20.24 -24.28
C LYS A 311 4.55 -19.02 -24.17
N THR A 312 4.71 -18.08 -25.11
CA THR A 312 3.80 -16.93 -25.34
C THR A 312 2.40 -17.42 -25.72
N LYS A 313 1.39 -16.77 -25.14
CA LYS A 313 -0.03 -17.08 -25.36
C LYS A 313 -0.74 -15.90 -26.04
N PRO A 314 -1.57 -16.11 -27.06
CA PRO A 314 -2.33 -15.03 -27.70
C PRO A 314 -3.45 -14.55 -26.79
N LEU A 315 -3.69 -13.23 -26.76
CA LEU A 315 -4.84 -12.66 -26.06
C LEU A 315 -6.08 -12.63 -26.96
N PRO A 316 -7.28 -12.83 -26.40
CA PRO A 316 -8.51 -12.84 -27.19
C PRO A 316 -8.78 -11.48 -27.86
N MET A 317 -9.23 -11.52 -29.11
CA MET A 317 -9.80 -10.40 -29.88
C MET A 317 -8.93 -9.13 -30.04
N GLY A 318 -7.61 -9.22 -29.88
CA GLY A 318 -6.70 -8.14 -30.27
C GLY A 318 -6.79 -6.83 -29.49
N GLY A 319 -7.52 -6.79 -28.36
CA GLY A 319 -7.76 -5.58 -27.57
C GLY A 319 -6.58 -5.14 -26.70
N CYS A 320 -6.65 -3.91 -26.19
CA CYS A 320 -5.70 -3.40 -25.19
C CYS A 320 -6.13 -3.87 -23.80
N VAL A 321 -5.31 -4.67 -23.11
CA VAL A 321 -5.58 -4.99 -21.70
C VAL A 321 -5.23 -3.77 -20.85
N ILE A 322 -6.22 -3.24 -20.15
CA ILE A 322 -6.09 -1.99 -19.37
C ILE A 322 -5.98 -2.23 -17.87
N ALA A 323 -6.51 -3.36 -17.37
CA ALA A 323 -6.39 -3.77 -15.99
C ALA A 323 -6.50 -5.30 -15.85
N CYS A 324 -5.85 -5.89 -14.85
CA CYS A 324 -5.98 -7.30 -14.54
C CYS A 324 -5.99 -7.57 -13.04
N ALA A 325 -6.60 -8.68 -12.63
CA ALA A 325 -6.61 -9.18 -11.26
C ALA A 325 -6.55 -10.71 -11.24
N VAL A 326 -6.09 -11.28 -10.13
CA VAL A 326 -5.96 -12.73 -9.97
C VAL A 326 -6.91 -13.24 -8.90
N MET A 327 -7.61 -14.34 -9.18
CA MET A 327 -8.38 -15.06 -8.17
C MET A 327 -8.28 -16.57 -8.41
N GLY A 328 -7.66 -17.28 -7.46
CA GLY A 328 -7.38 -18.70 -7.61
C GLY A 328 -6.48 -18.97 -8.81
N SER A 329 -6.90 -19.87 -9.70
CA SER A 329 -6.20 -20.16 -10.97
C SER A 329 -6.56 -19.21 -12.11
N TYR A 330 -7.42 -18.22 -11.87
CA TYR A 330 -7.96 -17.35 -12.91
C TYR A 330 -7.30 -15.98 -12.92
N ILE A 331 -6.96 -15.51 -14.12
CA ILE A 331 -6.58 -14.12 -14.38
C ILE A 331 -7.77 -13.42 -15.04
N TYR A 332 -8.33 -12.42 -14.38
CA TYR A 332 -9.35 -11.55 -14.91
C TYR A 332 -8.70 -10.38 -15.64
N MET A 333 -9.12 -10.10 -16.85
CA MET A 333 -8.56 -9.08 -17.73
C MET A 333 -9.67 -8.18 -18.26
N LEU A 334 -9.55 -6.90 -17.98
CA LEU A 334 -10.39 -5.87 -18.56
C LEU A 334 -9.71 -5.39 -19.85
N CYS A 335 -10.38 -5.60 -20.98
CA CYS A 335 -9.90 -5.26 -22.30
C CYS A 335 -10.69 -4.07 -22.86
N SER A 336 -9.97 -3.09 -23.40
CA SER A 336 -10.55 -1.99 -24.17
C SER A 336 -10.45 -2.30 -25.66
N HIS A 337 -11.61 -2.26 -26.31
CA HIS A 337 -11.78 -2.34 -27.76
C HIS A 337 -12.28 -1.00 -28.29
N ALA A 338 -12.39 -0.87 -29.62
CA ALA A 338 -12.79 0.38 -30.26
C ALA A 338 -14.18 0.88 -29.83
N VAL A 339 -15.08 -0.03 -29.48
CA VAL A 339 -16.51 0.28 -29.21
C VAL A 339 -17.00 -0.15 -27.82
N GLU A 340 -16.28 -1.04 -27.13
CA GLU A 340 -16.71 -1.60 -25.84
C GLU A 340 -15.54 -1.92 -24.90
N LEU A 341 -15.88 -2.05 -23.62
CA LEU A 341 -15.06 -2.72 -22.61
C LEU A 341 -15.54 -4.17 -22.48
N SER A 342 -14.63 -5.12 -22.54
CA SER A 342 -14.94 -6.54 -22.34
C SER A 342 -14.15 -7.10 -21.16
N LEU A 343 -14.79 -7.97 -20.38
CA LEU A 343 -14.12 -8.68 -19.28
C LEU A 343 -13.88 -10.13 -19.71
N TRP A 344 -12.66 -10.60 -19.53
CA TRP A 344 -12.24 -11.96 -19.81
C TRP A 344 -11.67 -12.60 -18.56
N LYS A 345 -11.85 -13.91 -18.44
CA LYS A 345 -11.09 -14.75 -17.50
C LYS A 345 -10.19 -15.70 -18.29
N TYR A 346 -8.98 -15.91 -17.82
CA TYR A 346 -8.05 -16.90 -18.32
C TYR A 346 -7.78 -17.92 -17.21
N ASP A 347 -8.02 -19.20 -17.47
CA ASP A 347 -7.69 -20.30 -16.57
C ASP A 347 -6.27 -20.78 -16.83
N ALA A 348 -5.35 -20.47 -15.91
CA ALA A 348 -3.94 -20.81 -16.05
C ALA A 348 -3.68 -22.32 -16.07
N ARG A 349 -4.56 -23.12 -15.44
CA ARG A 349 -4.39 -24.58 -15.34
C ARG A 349 -4.89 -25.30 -16.59
N LYS A 350 -5.94 -24.77 -17.22
CA LYS A 350 -6.54 -25.31 -18.44
C LYS A 350 -6.02 -24.65 -19.72
N ASP A 351 -5.23 -23.59 -19.60
CA ASP A 351 -4.77 -22.75 -20.70
C ASP A 351 -5.91 -22.29 -21.64
N SER A 352 -7.01 -21.82 -21.05
CA SER A 352 -8.22 -21.45 -21.80
C SER A 352 -8.82 -20.12 -21.37
N TYR A 353 -9.45 -19.43 -22.33
CA TYR A 353 -10.10 -18.15 -22.13
C TYR A 353 -11.62 -18.32 -22.05
N GLY A 354 -12.26 -17.56 -21.17
CA GLY A 354 -13.71 -17.41 -21.09
C GLY A 354 -14.11 -15.95 -21.12
N ARG A 355 -15.05 -15.59 -21.99
CA ARG A 355 -15.65 -14.24 -22.00
C ARG A 355 -16.66 -14.13 -20.85
N ILE A 356 -16.66 -13.00 -20.16
CA ILE A 356 -17.63 -12.65 -19.13
C ILE A 356 -18.55 -11.57 -19.68
N LYS A 357 -19.77 -11.47 -19.13
CA LYS A 357 -20.70 -10.37 -19.41
C LYS A 357 -19.98 -9.03 -19.25
N SER A 358 -20.05 -8.17 -20.25
CA SER A 358 -19.39 -6.86 -20.23
C SER A 358 -19.87 -6.01 -19.05
N PRO A 359 -18.99 -5.19 -18.44
CA PRO A 359 -19.38 -4.30 -17.36
C PRO A 359 -20.47 -3.32 -17.81
N PRO A 360 -21.43 -2.96 -16.95
CA PRO A 360 -22.52 -2.03 -17.27
C PRO A 360 -22.01 -0.58 -17.35
N ILE A 361 -21.26 -0.27 -18.41
CA ILE A 361 -20.72 1.06 -18.71
C ILE A 361 -21.37 1.54 -20.02
N PRO A 362 -21.76 2.83 -20.13
CA PRO A 362 -22.36 3.35 -21.35
C PRO A 362 -21.45 3.14 -22.57
N SER A 363 -21.98 2.53 -23.63
CA SER A 363 -21.33 2.40 -24.93
C SER A 363 -21.95 3.36 -25.96
N PRO A 364 -21.18 3.83 -26.97
CA PRO A 364 -19.76 3.59 -27.21
C PRO A 364 -18.87 4.52 -26.39
N LEU A 365 -17.77 4.00 -25.85
CA LEU A 365 -16.80 4.75 -25.06
C LEU A 365 -15.43 4.66 -25.71
N ARG A 366 -15.06 5.66 -26.53
CA ARG A 366 -13.72 5.70 -27.12
C ARG A 366 -12.71 6.11 -26.04
N MET A 367 -11.96 5.14 -25.53
CA MET A 367 -10.97 5.37 -24.48
C MET A 367 -9.64 5.86 -25.07
N ASP A 368 -9.59 7.13 -25.49
CA ASP A 368 -8.35 7.78 -25.94
C ASP A 368 -7.46 8.16 -24.74
N ASN A 369 -7.08 7.18 -23.91
CA ASN A 369 -6.33 7.36 -22.65
C ASN A 369 -7.03 8.22 -21.57
N VAL A 370 -8.30 8.56 -21.75
CA VAL A 370 -9.03 9.46 -20.85
C VAL A 370 -9.39 8.75 -19.54
N LEU A 371 -9.96 7.55 -19.60
CA LEU A 371 -10.30 6.79 -18.40
C LEU A 371 -9.20 5.81 -18.01
N LYS A 372 -9.02 5.63 -16.70
CA LYS A 372 -8.16 4.61 -16.13
C LYS A 372 -8.94 3.77 -15.15
N PHE A 373 -8.75 2.47 -15.24
CA PHE A 373 -9.35 1.51 -14.34
C PHE A 373 -8.27 0.68 -13.65
N CYS A 374 -8.54 0.30 -12.41
CA CYS A 374 -7.84 -0.76 -11.72
C CYS A 374 -8.80 -1.94 -11.56
N CYS A 375 -8.27 -3.14 -11.68
CA CYS A 375 -8.99 -4.39 -11.46
C CYS A 375 -8.35 -5.05 -10.24
N VAL A 376 -9.16 -5.44 -9.27
CA VAL A 376 -8.70 -6.12 -8.05
C VAL A 376 -9.72 -7.15 -7.62
N THR A 377 -9.28 -8.16 -6.88
CA THR A 377 -10.11 -9.27 -6.42
C THR A 377 -10.16 -9.30 -4.90
N VAL A 378 -11.35 -9.48 -4.34
CA VAL A 378 -11.56 -9.63 -2.90
C VAL A 378 -12.52 -10.78 -2.67
N GLY A 379 -12.04 -11.87 -2.07
CA GLY A 379 -12.84 -13.08 -1.90
C GLY A 379 -13.27 -13.64 -3.26
N THR A 380 -14.59 -13.69 -3.52
CA THR A 380 -15.19 -14.20 -4.76
C THR A 380 -15.67 -13.08 -5.69
N TYR A 381 -15.21 -11.84 -5.46
CA TYR A 381 -15.66 -10.66 -6.18
C TYR A 381 -14.51 -10.03 -6.96
N VAL A 382 -14.81 -9.57 -8.17
CA VAL A 382 -13.90 -8.77 -8.99
C VAL A 382 -14.37 -7.32 -8.95
N TYR A 383 -13.51 -6.42 -8.49
CA TYR A 383 -13.77 -5.00 -8.41
C TYR A 383 -13.08 -4.29 -9.57
N ILE A 384 -13.85 -3.50 -10.31
CA ILE A 384 -13.33 -2.53 -11.28
C ILE A 384 -13.52 -1.15 -10.69
N VAL A 385 -12.41 -0.47 -10.41
CA VAL A 385 -12.38 0.85 -9.79
C VAL A 385 -11.88 1.86 -10.81
N GLN A 386 -12.66 2.90 -11.08
CA GLN A 386 -12.22 4.03 -11.87
C GLN A 386 -11.23 4.88 -11.06
N VAL A 387 -10.01 4.99 -11.58
CA VAL A 387 -8.87 5.67 -10.94
C VAL A 387 -8.33 6.82 -11.79
N GLY A 388 -9.09 7.29 -12.77
CA GLY A 388 -8.72 8.44 -13.57
C GLY A 388 -9.70 8.74 -14.69
N GLY A 389 -9.72 10.01 -15.08
CA GLY A 389 -10.64 10.57 -16.07
C GLY A 389 -12.08 10.70 -15.59
N SER A 390 -12.89 11.37 -16.40
CA SER A 390 -14.32 11.56 -16.18
C SER A 390 -15.10 10.90 -17.32
N ILE A 391 -16.09 10.05 -16.98
CA ILE A 391 -16.99 9.44 -17.98
C ILE A 391 -17.85 10.54 -18.60
N ASP A 392 -18.20 11.57 -17.84
CA ASP A 392 -19.03 12.69 -18.30
C ASP A 392 -18.32 13.52 -19.38
N ASP A 393 -17.00 13.72 -19.28
CA ASP A 393 -16.22 14.41 -20.31
C ASP A 393 -16.24 13.66 -21.65
N LEU A 394 -16.37 12.33 -21.62
CA LEU A 394 -16.53 11.51 -22.82
C LEU A 394 -17.96 11.59 -23.37
N LEU A 395 -18.97 11.57 -22.50
CA LEU A 395 -20.37 11.67 -22.91
C LEU A 395 -20.70 13.05 -23.52
N ARG A 396 -20.14 14.13 -22.99
CA ARG A 396 -20.25 15.48 -23.56
C ARG A 396 -19.65 15.58 -24.96
N ARG A 397 -18.48 14.97 -25.20
CA ARG A 397 -17.86 14.91 -26.55
C ARG A 397 -18.72 14.10 -27.53
N SER A 398 -19.53 13.17 -27.04
CA SER A 398 -20.49 12.39 -27.84
C SER A 398 -21.87 13.05 -28.02
N GLY A 399 -22.05 14.29 -27.56
CA GLY A 399 -23.31 15.03 -27.72
C GLY A 399 -24.45 14.62 -26.78
N ARG A 400 -24.19 13.76 -25.77
CA ARG A 400 -25.22 13.34 -24.80
C ARG A 400 -25.18 14.24 -23.56
N CYS A 401 -26.29 14.92 -23.28
CA CYS A 401 -26.45 15.88 -22.18
C CYS A 401 -27.06 15.24 -20.92
N ALA A 402 -26.62 14.03 -20.54
CA ALA A 402 -27.07 13.41 -19.30
C ALA A 402 -26.23 13.92 -18.12
N ARG A 403 -26.88 14.42 -17.05
CA ARG A 403 -26.21 14.77 -15.79
C ARG A 403 -25.96 13.50 -14.96
N GLY A 404 -24.69 13.25 -14.61
CA GLY A 404 -24.30 12.74 -13.30
C GLY A 404 -23.71 11.33 -13.22
N LEU A 405 -22.43 11.16 -13.55
CA LEU A 405 -21.59 10.12 -12.93
C LEU A 405 -20.26 10.77 -12.49
N LYS A 406 -20.37 11.64 -11.48
CA LYS A 406 -19.21 12.23 -10.80
C LYS A 406 -18.45 11.15 -10.02
N GLU A 407 -17.46 10.62 -10.73
CA GLU A 407 -16.07 10.48 -10.29
C GLU A 407 -15.83 9.55 -9.09
N GLY A 408 -15.76 8.26 -9.44
CA GLY A 408 -15.25 7.21 -8.56
C GLY A 408 -15.82 5.83 -8.83
N LEU A 409 -16.33 5.55 -10.04
CA LEU A 409 -17.16 4.38 -10.30
C LEU A 409 -16.49 3.08 -9.80
N VAL A 410 -17.22 2.36 -8.96
CA VAL A 410 -16.84 1.02 -8.49
C VAL A 410 -17.88 0.01 -8.98
N LEU A 411 -17.47 -0.84 -9.92
CA LEU A 411 -18.27 -1.98 -10.36
C LEU A 411 -17.77 -3.25 -9.67
N ILE A 412 -18.70 -4.10 -9.26
CA ILE A 412 -18.41 -5.36 -8.57
C ILE A 412 -19.02 -6.47 -9.39
N TYR A 413 -18.22 -7.44 -9.82
CA TYR A 413 -18.70 -8.65 -10.46
C TYR A 413 -18.66 -9.80 -9.44
N ASP A 414 -19.83 -10.38 -9.16
CA ASP A 414 -19.94 -11.60 -8.36
C ASP A 414 -19.64 -12.80 -9.25
N THR A 415 -18.57 -13.53 -8.92
CA THR A 415 -18.13 -14.65 -9.75
C THR A 415 -18.97 -15.92 -9.57
N LYS A 416 -19.73 -16.01 -8.46
CA LYS A 416 -20.65 -17.12 -8.20
C LYS A 416 -21.98 -16.90 -8.90
N LEU A 417 -22.55 -15.70 -8.75
CA LEU A 417 -23.82 -15.33 -9.37
C LEU A 417 -23.67 -14.97 -10.85
N GLN A 418 -22.45 -14.62 -11.28
CA GLN A 418 -22.13 -14.11 -12.61
C GLN A 418 -22.84 -12.81 -12.96
N GLU A 419 -23.11 -11.99 -11.95
CA GLU A 419 -23.84 -10.73 -12.07
C GLU A 419 -22.97 -9.52 -11.70
N TRP A 420 -23.34 -8.38 -12.27
CA TRP A 420 -22.73 -7.10 -11.97
C TRP A 420 -23.57 -6.36 -10.93
N GLY A 421 -22.91 -5.89 -9.88
CA GLY A 421 -23.42 -4.91 -8.93
C GLY A 421 -22.60 -3.62 -8.95
N ARG A 422 -23.09 -2.61 -8.23
CA ARG A 422 -22.41 -1.34 -8.01
C ARG A 422 -22.00 -1.21 -6.55
N GLY A 423 -20.74 -0.86 -6.32
CA GLY A 423 -20.22 -0.53 -5.00
C GLY A 423 -20.38 0.96 -4.67
N PRO A 424 -20.06 1.38 -3.44
CA PRO A 424 -19.96 2.80 -3.12
C PRO A 424 -18.85 3.42 -3.97
N ASP A 425 -19.13 4.58 -4.55
CA ASP A 425 -18.17 5.29 -5.39
C ASP A 425 -16.96 5.76 -4.56
N LEU A 426 -15.79 5.78 -5.19
CA LEU A 426 -14.55 6.24 -4.59
C LEU A 426 -14.70 7.73 -4.19
N PRO A 427 -14.36 8.12 -2.95
CA PRO A 427 -14.62 9.49 -2.45
C PRO A 427 -13.94 10.61 -3.25
N TYR A 428 -12.85 10.29 -3.96
CA TYR A 428 -12.20 11.19 -4.90
C TYR A 428 -11.48 10.37 -5.97
N VAL A 429 -11.64 10.72 -7.24
CA VAL A 429 -10.84 10.14 -8.32
C VAL A 429 -9.55 10.94 -8.46
N LYS A 430 -8.42 10.24 -8.43
CA LYS A 430 -7.10 10.84 -8.66
C LYS A 430 -6.43 10.19 -9.83
N ASN A 431 -6.08 11.00 -10.82
CA ASN A 431 -5.32 10.55 -11.97
C ASN A 431 -4.03 9.83 -11.55
N GLY A 432 -3.92 8.57 -11.93
CA GLY A 432 -2.74 7.77 -11.60
C GLY A 432 -2.77 7.14 -10.21
N ALA A 433 -3.94 7.03 -9.57
CA ALA A 433 -4.08 6.19 -8.40
C ALA A 433 -3.83 4.72 -8.76
N ALA A 434 -3.24 4.00 -7.81
CA ALA A 434 -2.99 2.57 -7.87
C ALA A 434 -3.85 1.87 -6.82
N CYS A 435 -4.25 0.63 -7.11
CA CYS A 435 -5.05 -0.19 -6.19
C CYS A 435 -4.26 -1.41 -5.73
N ALA A 436 -4.37 -1.73 -4.44
CA ALA A 436 -3.81 -2.93 -3.85
C ALA A 436 -4.84 -3.56 -2.90
N VAL A 437 -4.95 -4.89 -2.92
CA VAL A 437 -5.72 -5.62 -1.91
C VAL A 437 -4.75 -6.24 -0.93
N VAL A 438 -4.89 -5.90 0.34
CA VAL A 438 -4.05 -6.41 1.42
C VAL A 438 -4.92 -7.23 2.36
N LYS A 439 -4.43 -8.39 2.74
CA LYS A 439 -5.04 -9.20 3.79
C LYS A 439 -4.34 -8.87 5.10
N CYS A 440 -4.95 -8.03 5.95
CA CYS A 440 -4.33 -7.42 7.13
C CYS A 440 -5.28 -7.32 8.33
#